data_AF-A0A927IF44-F1
#
_entry.id   AF-A0A927IF44-F1
#
_cell.length_a   1.000
_cell.length_b   1.000
_cell.length_c   1.000
_cell.angle_alpha   90.00
_cell.angle_beta   90.00
_cell.angle_gamma   90.00
#
_symmetry.space_group_name_H-M   'P 1'
#
loop_
_entity.id
_entity.type
_entity.pdbx_description
1 polymer ?
#
loop_
_entity_poly.entity_id
_entity_poly.type
_entity_poly.pdbx_seq_one_letter_code
_entity_poly.pdbx_strand_id
1 'polypeptide(L)' 'MPRRPSDDLYVRYMRAYQASARHTADCTACQTDELCAAGAPLHERFARLQDAYRTRQAQRNR' A
#
# COMPACT_ATOMS: atom_id res chain seq x y z
N MET A 1 -14.36 -21.47 7.54
CA MET A 1 -13.23 -20.77 8.19
C MET A 1 -13.46 -19.27 7.99
N PRO A 2 -13.75 -18.45 9.03
CA PRO A 2 -13.91 -17.03 8.81
C PRO A 2 -12.54 -16.46 8.47
N ARG A 3 -12.36 -15.93 7.26
CA ARG A 3 -11.22 -15.07 6.94
C ARG A 3 -11.23 -13.95 7.97
N ARG A 4 -10.29 -13.98 8.91
CA ARG A 4 -10.12 -12.88 9.86
C ARG A 4 -9.97 -11.62 9.00
N PRO A 5 -10.78 -10.57 9.19
CA PRO A 5 -10.71 -9.37 8.35
C PRO A 5 -9.34 -8.67 8.43
N SER A 6 -8.49 -9.02 9.40
CA SER A 6 -7.08 -8.59 9.47
C SER A 6 -6.20 -9.13 8.35
N ASP A 7 -6.43 -10.38 7.96
CA ASP A 7 -5.60 -11.09 6.98
C ASP A 7 -5.88 -10.54 5.57
N ASP A 8 -7.15 -10.27 5.26
CA ASP A 8 -7.57 -9.63 4.02
C ASP A 8 -7.00 -8.21 3.84
N LEU A 9 -6.90 -7.42 4.92
CA LEU A 9 -6.33 -6.06 4.82
C LEU A 9 -4.82 -6.11 4.55
N TYR A 10 -4.11 -7.02 5.21
CA TYR A 10 -2.68 -7.23 4.96
C TYR A 10 -2.40 -7.76 3.56
N VAL A 11 -3.18 -8.73 3.08
CA VAL A 11 -3.06 -9.27 1.71
C VAL A 11 -3.35 -8.20 0.66
N ARG A 12 -4.38 -7.37 0.86
CA ARG A 12 -4.68 -6.22 -0.02
C ARG A 12 -3.58 -5.18 0.00
N TYR A 13 -3.05 -4.85 1.17
CA TYR A 13 -1.90 -3.96 1.34
C TYR A 13 -0.66 -4.49 0.59
N MET A 14 -0.32 -5.78 0.75
CA MET A 14 0.80 -6.42 0.07
C MET A 14 0.62 -6.41 -1.46
N ARG A 15 -0.59 -6.68 -1.98
CA ARG A 15 -0.84 -6.60 -3.42
C ARG A 15 -0.70 -5.18 -3.97
N ALA A 16 -1.20 -4.18 -3.24
CA ALA A 16 -1.04 -2.78 -3.61
C ALA A 16 0.44 -2.37 -3.59
N TYR A 17 1.17 -2.78 -2.54
CA TYR A 17 2.61 -2.55 -2.43
C TYR A 17 3.37 -3.21 -3.57
N GLN A 18 3.07 -4.45 -3.92
CA GLN A 18 3.75 -5.17 -5.00
C GLN A 18 3.49 -4.52 -6.37
N ALA A 19 2.27 -4.01 -6.60
CA ALA A 19 1.94 -3.24 -7.80
C ALA A 19 2.70 -1.90 -7.83
N SER A 20 2.73 -1.17 -6.72
CA SER A 20 3.48 0.08 -6.61
C SER A 20 4.99 -0.14 -6.75
N ALA A 21 5.56 -1.16 -6.10
CA ALA A 21 6.98 -1.50 -6.18
C ALA A 21 7.38 -1.92 -7.60
N ARG A 22 6.54 -2.68 -8.30
CA ARG A 22 6.76 -3.01 -9.71
C ARG A 22 6.70 -1.77 -10.60
N HIS A 23 5.79 -0.84 -10.31
CA HIS A 23 5.73 0.43 -11.01
C HIS A 23 6.95 1.31 -10.73
N THR A 24 7.40 1.42 -9.48
CA THR A 24 8.62 2.16 -9.12
C THR A 24 9.87 1.49 -9.72
N ALA A 25 9.91 0.17 -9.85
CA ALA A 25 11.02 -0.54 -10.51
C ALA A 25 11.10 -0.25 -12.02
N ASP A 26 9.95 -0.05 -12.67
CA ASP A 26 9.84 0.20 -14.11
C ASP A 26 9.88 1.70 -14.47
N CYS A 27 9.43 2.56 -13.54
CA CYS A 27 9.29 3.99 -13.75
C CYS A 27 10.47 4.76 -13.13
N THR A 28 11.38 5.22 -13.98
CA THR A 28 12.53 6.05 -13.57
C THR A 28 12.10 7.33 -12.87
N ALA A 29 10.99 7.96 -13.27
CA ALA A 29 10.46 9.15 -12.60
C ALA A 29 10.13 8.87 -11.12
N CYS A 30 9.46 7.75 -10.83
CA CYS A 30 9.21 7.34 -9.45
C CYS A 30 10.49 6.97 -8.66
N GLN A 31 11.58 6.60 -9.34
CA GLN A 31 12.88 6.34 -8.68
C GLN A 31 13.62 7.63 -8.33
N THR A 32 13.40 8.70 -9.10
CA THR A 32 14.04 10.00 -8.91
C THR A 32 13.21 10.95 -8.02
N ASP A 33 12.25 10.40 -7.26
CA ASP A 33 11.30 11.17 -6.43
C ASP A 33 10.39 12.12 -7.24
N GLU A 34 10.33 11.95 -8.57
CA GLU A 34 9.35 12.68 -9.38
C GLU A 34 7.97 12.04 -9.28
N LEU A 35 6.97 12.91 -9.05
CA LEU A 35 5.55 12.55 -9.06
C LEU A 35 5.14 12.08 -10.46
N CYS A 36 5.24 10.78 -10.68
CA CYS A 36 4.69 10.17 -11.88
C CYS A 36 3.16 10.26 -11.83
N ALA A 37 2.53 10.75 -12.91
CA ALA A 37 1.08 10.81 -13.04
C ALA A 37 0.41 9.42 -12.90
N ALA A 38 1.10 8.35 -13.29
CA ALA A 38 0.65 6.98 -13.09
C ALA A 38 0.95 6.44 -11.68
N GLY A 39 2.01 6.93 -11.04
CA GLY A 39 2.40 6.58 -9.67
C GLY A 39 1.53 7.25 -8.61
N ALA A 40 1.01 8.45 -8.85
CA ALA A 40 0.15 9.20 -7.93
C ALA A 40 -1.08 8.38 -7.45
N PRO A 41 -1.91 7.79 -8.33
CA PRO A 41 -3.05 6.97 -7.89
C PRO A 41 -2.62 5.67 -7.19
N LEU A 42 -1.46 5.11 -7.55
CA LEU A 42 -0.88 3.94 -6.86
C LEU A 42 -0.41 4.28 -5.44
N HIS A 43 0.22 5.44 -5.29
CA HIS A 43 0.75 5.93 -4.03
C HIS A 43 -0.37 6.33 -3.07
N GLU A 44 -1.41 7.01 -3.55
CA GLU A 44 -2.59 7.36 -2.74
C GLU A 44 -3.30 6.10 -2.20
N ARG A 45 -3.45 5.08 -3.05
CA ARG A 45 -4.09 3.82 -2.68
C ARG A 45 -3.27 3.05 -1.65
N PHE A 46 -1.94 3.06 -1.80
CA PHE A 46 -1.02 2.49 -0.82
C PHE A 46 -1.06 3.26 0.51
N ALA A 47 -1.01 4.59 0.48
CA ALA A 47 -1.06 5.45 1.66
C ALA A 47 -2.34 5.22 2.47
N ARG A 48 -3.51 5.11 1.82
CA ARG A 48 -4.78 4.74 2.50
C ARG A 48 -4.71 3.38 3.19
N LEU A 49 -4.14 2.37 2.52
CA LEU A 49 -4.04 1.02 3.09
C LEU A 49 -3.03 0.97 4.24
N GLN A 50 -1.92 1.70 4.11
CA GLN A 50 -0.92 1.85 5.16
C GLN A 50 -1.50 2.53 6.40
N ASP A 51 -2.26 3.61 6.21
CA ASP A 51 -2.94 4.33 7.29
C ASP A 51 -3.98 3.44 8.00
N ALA A 52 -4.82 2.75 7.24
CA ALA A 52 -5.80 1.81 7.79
C ALA A 52 -5.12 0.67 8.57
N TYR A 53 -3.99 0.16 8.08
CA TYR A 53 -3.20 -0.87 8.77
C TYR A 53 -2.56 -0.32 10.05
N ARG A 54 -1.97 0.88 10.01
CA ARG A 54 -1.39 1.56 11.18
C ARG A 54 -2.43 1.83 12.26
N THR A 55 -3.58 2.37 11.87
CA THR A 55 -4.73 2.63 12.76
C THR A 55 -5.22 1.34 13.43
N ARG A 56 -5.25 0.23 12.69
CA ARG A 56 -5.56 -1.10 13.24
C ARG A 56 -4.50 -1.62 14.20
N GLN A 57 -3.22 -1.49 13.86
CA GLN A 57 -2.13 -1.95 14.71
C GLN A 57 -2.09 -1.15 16.03
N ALA A 58 -2.30 0.16 15.98
CA ALA A 58 -2.41 1.01 17.17
C ALA A 58 -3.56 0.57 18.10
N GLN A 59 -4.71 0.19 17.54
CA GLN A 59 -5.84 -0.34 18.32
C GLN A 59 -5.58 -1.73 18.91
N ARG A 60 -4.77 -2.56 18.25
CA ARG A 60 -4.44 -3.91 18.73
C ARG A 60 -3.30 -3.92 19.76
N ASN A 61 -2.49 -2.86 19.80
CA ASN A 61 -1.40 -2.68 20.74
C ASN A 61 -1.79 -1.81 21.95
N ARG A 62 -3.09 -1.57 22.16
CA ARG A 62 -3.66 -0.98 23.37
C ARG A 62 -4.38 -2.06 24.17
#